data_AF-A0A7S1Y2X6-F1
#
_entry.id   AF-A0A7S1Y2X6-F1
#
_cell.length_a   1.000
_cell.length_b   1.000
_cell.length_c   1.000
_cell.angle_alpha   90.00
_cell.angle_beta   90.00
_cell.angle_gamma   90.00
#
_symmetry.space_group_name_H-M   'P 1'
#
loop_
_entity.id
_entity.type
_entity.pdbx_description
1 polymer ?
#
loop_
_entity_poly.entity_id
_entity_poly.type
_entity_poly.pdbx_seq_one_letter_code
_entity_poly.pdbx_strand_id
1 'polypeptide(L)'
;MRALVTVAIFCGSVSAFSGTFCDKPICRRGFANLFISSVAGVSLVANAPEPCGARGRATLDQSYDRYTPRIVAGGSFYSDEFKRMVGSADWKGLKQATSEPPPKSKEDRSKMDGGTSARAAKAGQFSDARVLVAADLFASAFSDSKISAKTKRMQAEVATMRESIQGINLAAREALGEEISGGGFLGFGAKKRSPSDLAKDVRAFYMQGGQAYNNYIAAANDELPLSLDKLPYIK
;
A
#
# COMPACT_ATOMS: atom_id res chain seq x y z
N MET A 1 41.24 -6.68 -27.52
CA MET A 1 40.62 -5.60 -28.34
C MET A 1 39.25 -6.09 -28.81
N ARG A 2 38.17 -5.67 -28.17
CA ARG A 2 36.78 -5.96 -28.60
C ARG A 2 35.94 -4.71 -28.43
N ALA A 3 35.20 -4.41 -29.48
CA ALA A 3 34.63 -3.11 -29.83
C ALA A 3 33.45 -2.71 -28.94
N LEU A 4 33.44 -1.41 -28.59
CA LEU A 4 32.31 -0.70 -28.01
C LEU A 4 31.23 -0.48 -29.08
N VAL A 5 30.01 -0.96 -28.83
CA VAL A 5 28.83 -0.62 -29.62
C VAL A 5 28.10 0.50 -28.88
N THR A 6 28.22 1.71 -29.42
CA THR A 6 27.50 2.90 -28.97
C THR A 6 26.11 2.89 -29.61
N VAL A 7 25.06 2.78 -28.79
CA VAL A 7 23.67 2.99 -29.22
C VAL A 7 23.23 4.36 -28.72
N ALA A 8 23.09 5.30 -29.65
CA ALA A 8 22.47 6.60 -29.41
C ALA A 8 20.95 6.44 -29.47
N ILE A 9 20.23 6.82 -28.41
CA ILE A 9 18.76 6.86 -28.39
C ILE A 9 18.29 8.32 -28.36
N PHE A 10 17.37 8.56 -29.29
CA PHE A 10 16.68 9.77 -29.70
C PHE A 10 16.18 10.68 -28.57
N CYS A 11 16.43 11.98 -28.77
CA CYS A 11 15.80 13.09 -28.08
C CYS A 11 14.41 13.35 -28.71
N GLY A 12 13.35 13.15 -27.95
CA GLY A 12 11.97 13.45 -28.35
C GLY A 12 11.39 14.57 -27.47
N SER A 13 11.12 15.72 -28.08
CA SER A 13 10.42 16.85 -27.50
C SER A 13 9.03 16.49 -27.00
N VAL A 14 8.71 16.84 -25.76
CA VAL A 14 7.33 16.83 -25.25
C VAL A 14 6.91 18.26 -24.93
N SER A 15 5.84 18.68 -25.60
CA SER A 15 5.20 19.97 -25.53
C SER A 15 4.70 20.30 -24.12
N ALA A 16 4.94 21.54 -23.70
CA ALA A 16 4.42 22.13 -22.48
C ALA A 16 2.89 22.23 -22.53
N PHE A 17 2.21 21.58 -21.59
CA PHE A 17 0.78 21.78 -21.32
C PHE A 17 0.66 22.70 -20.11
N SER A 18 0.45 23.99 -20.35
CA SER A 18 0.18 24.98 -19.31
C SER A 18 -1.28 24.87 -18.87
N GLY A 19 -1.54 24.07 -17.84
CA GLY A 19 -2.82 24.04 -17.15
C GLY A 19 -2.89 25.12 -16.08
N THR A 20 -3.72 26.13 -16.30
CA THR A 20 -4.10 27.16 -15.32
C THR A 20 -4.88 26.51 -14.17
N PHE A 21 -4.28 26.50 -12.97
CA PHE A 21 -4.98 26.21 -11.73
C PHE A 21 -6.02 27.31 -11.46
N CYS A 22 -7.29 26.92 -11.45
CA CYS A 22 -8.38 27.76 -10.99
C CYS A 22 -8.51 27.59 -9.47
N ASP A 23 -7.87 28.48 -8.73
CA ASP A 23 -8.10 28.71 -7.30
C ASP A 23 -9.38 29.52 -7.14
N LYS A 24 -10.40 28.97 -6.46
CA LYS A 24 -11.35 29.69 -5.59
C LYS A 24 -12.35 28.76 -4.89
N PRO A 25 -12.55 28.90 -3.57
CA PRO A 25 -13.71 28.35 -2.88
C PRO A 25 -14.91 29.31 -3.05
N ILE A 26 -15.96 28.88 -3.75
CA ILE A 26 -17.24 29.60 -3.77
C ILE A 26 -18.27 28.76 -3.02
N CYS A 27 -18.40 29.05 -1.74
CA CYS A 27 -19.59 28.73 -0.97
C CYS A 27 -20.33 30.06 -0.75
N ARG A 28 -21.33 30.35 -1.58
CA ARG A 28 -22.32 31.40 -1.30
C ARG A 28 -23.72 30.86 -1.51
N ARG A 29 -24.41 30.74 -0.37
CA ARG A 29 -25.86 30.71 -0.22
C ARG A 29 -26.49 31.86 -1.02
N GLY A 30 -27.59 31.51 -1.70
CA GLY A 30 -28.76 32.36 -1.91
C GLY A 30 -28.58 33.53 -2.87
N PHE A 31 -29.11 33.41 -4.07
CA PHE A 31 -29.94 34.45 -4.67
C PHE A 31 -30.89 33.79 -5.67
N ALA A 32 -32.18 33.85 -5.35
CA ALA A 32 -33.25 33.65 -6.30
C ALA A 32 -33.24 34.80 -7.31
N ASN A 33 -33.41 34.49 -8.60
CA ASN A 33 -34.41 35.17 -9.44
C ASN A 33 -34.54 34.50 -10.81
N LEU A 34 -35.77 34.04 -11.03
CA LEU A 34 -36.56 33.92 -12.25
C LEU A 34 -36.06 34.74 -13.45
N PHE A 35 -35.93 34.11 -14.63
CA PHE A 35 -36.44 34.64 -15.90
C PHE A 35 -36.71 33.48 -16.88
N ILE A 36 -37.88 33.54 -17.50
CA ILE A 36 -38.46 32.62 -18.48
C ILE A 36 -38.05 33.09 -19.88
N SER A 37 -37.61 32.20 -20.79
CA SER A 37 -37.77 32.34 -22.25
C SER A 37 -37.48 31.03 -23.02
N SER A 38 -38.55 30.49 -23.62
CA SER A 38 -38.69 29.79 -24.91
C SER A 38 -37.87 28.54 -25.28
N VAL A 39 -38.63 27.52 -25.66
CA VAL A 39 -38.32 26.16 -26.16
C VAL A 39 -37.92 26.17 -27.64
N ALA A 40 -36.85 25.46 -28.04
CA ALA A 40 -36.77 24.58 -29.21
C ALA A 40 -35.34 24.05 -29.45
N GLY A 41 -35.19 22.73 -29.65
CA GLY A 41 -33.97 22.13 -30.23
C GLY A 41 -33.13 21.24 -29.31
N VAL A 42 -33.76 20.45 -28.44
CA VAL A 42 -33.08 19.44 -27.61
C VAL A 42 -32.67 18.24 -28.46
N SER A 43 -31.43 18.25 -28.95
CA SER A 43 -30.70 17.02 -29.27
C SER A 43 -29.82 16.65 -28.08
N LEU A 44 -30.46 16.29 -26.95
CA LEU A 44 -29.80 15.60 -25.84
C LEU A 44 -29.64 14.12 -26.23
N VAL A 45 -28.73 13.84 -27.16
CA VAL A 45 -28.24 12.48 -27.35
C VAL A 45 -27.21 12.22 -26.26
N ALA A 46 -27.67 11.50 -25.23
CA ALA A 46 -26.90 10.56 -24.46
C ALA A 46 -25.64 11.07 -23.73
N ASN A 47 -25.81 11.96 -22.75
CA ASN A 47 -25.14 11.75 -21.46
C ASN A 47 -26.15 11.09 -20.52
N ALA A 48 -26.61 9.89 -20.90
CA ALA A 48 -27.22 9.02 -19.92
C ALA A 48 -26.15 8.81 -18.84
N PRO A 49 -26.41 9.03 -17.55
CA PRO A 49 -25.48 8.64 -16.50
C PRO A 49 -25.19 7.16 -16.76
N GLU A 50 -23.95 6.84 -17.10
CA GLU A 50 -23.55 5.45 -17.25
C GLU A 50 -24.06 4.71 -16.02
N PRO A 51 -24.72 3.55 -16.20
CA PRO A 51 -25.26 2.81 -15.08
C PRO A 51 -24.16 2.67 -14.04
N CYS A 52 -24.42 3.13 -12.81
CA CYS A 52 -23.40 3.23 -11.76
C CYS A 52 -22.66 1.90 -11.50
N GLY A 53 -23.20 0.76 -11.95
CA GLY A 53 -22.54 -0.55 -11.92
C GLY A 53 -21.39 -0.74 -12.92
N ALA A 54 -21.28 0.05 -14.00
CA ALA A 54 -20.16 -0.04 -14.95
C ALA A 54 -18.90 0.70 -14.45
N ARG A 55 -19.09 1.73 -13.62
CA ARG A 55 -17.99 2.57 -13.12
C ARG A 55 -17.09 1.82 -12.14
N GLY A 56 -17.67 0.97 -11.27
CA GLY A 56 -16.93 0.21 -10.27
C GLY A 56 -15.99 -0.86 -10.85
N ARG A 57 -16.34 -1.46 -12.00
CA ARG A 57 -15.49 -2.48 -12.65
C ARG A 57 -14.27 -1.88 -13.33
N ALA A 58 -14.44 -0.78 -14.07
CA ALA A 58 -13.31 -0.12 -14.73
C ALA A 58 -12.27 0.41 -13.72
N THR A 59 -12.71 0.85 -12.54
CA THR A 59 -11.82 1.27 -11.46
C THR A 59 -11.13 0.10 -10.75
N LEU A 60 -11.76 -1.08 -10.73
CA LEU A 60 -11.17 -2.28 -10.15
C LEU A 60 -9.98 -2.77 -10.98
N ASP A 61 -10.12 -2.85 -12.31
CA ASP A 61 -9.04 -3.30 -13.20
C ASP A 61 -7.81 -2.38 -13.09
N GLN A 62 -8.02 -1.06 -13.09
CA GLN A 62 -6.94 -0.08 -12.89
C GLN A 62 -6.27 -0.21 -11.52
N SER A 63 -7.06 -0.48 -10.47
CA SER A 63 -6.54 -0.69 -9.12
C SER A 63 -5.76 -2.00 -9.02
N TYR A 64 -6.25 -3.05 -9.67
CA TYR A 64 -5.60 -4.35 -9.75
C TYR A 64 -4.22 -4.21 -10.38
N ASP A 65 -4.13 -3.66 -11.59
CA ASP A 65 -2.85 -3.49 -12.30
C ASP A 65 -1.83 -2.66 -11.50
N ARG A 66 -2.31 -1.66 -10.75
CA ARG A 66 -1.47 -0.76 -9.96
C ARG A 66 -0.95 -1.38 -8.67
N TYR A 67 -1.79 -2.13 -7.95
CA TYR A 67 -1.51 -2.56 -6.58
C TYR A 67 -1.13 -4.03 -6.47
N THR A 68 -1.70 -4.91 -7.30
CA THR A 68 -1.44 -6.35 -7.29
C THR A 68 0.05 -6.70 -7.40
N PRO A 69 0.85 -6.10 -8.31
CA PRO A 69 2.28 -6.43 -8.39
C PRO A 69 3.05 -6.15 -7.09
N ARG A 70 2.62 -5.15 -6.31
CA ARG A 70 3.23 -4.80 -5.02
C ARG A 70 2.83 -5.78 -3.93
N ILE A 71 1.57 -6.22 -3.94
CA ILE A 71 1.05 -7.23 -3.02
C ILE A 71 1.75 -8.58 -3.27
N VAL A 72 1.87 -8.99 -4.55
CA VAL A 72 2.54 -10.24 -4.95
C VAL A 72 4.03 -10.22 -4.59
N ALA A 73 4.75 -9.15 -4.93
CA ALA A 73 6.16 -9.01 -4.56
C ALA A 73 6.37 -9.00 -3.04
N GLY A 74 5.42 -8.42 -2.29
CA GLY A 74 5.41 -8.49 -0.83
C GLY A 74 5.24 -9.92 -0.32
N GLY A 75 4.30 -10.68 -0.90
CA GLY A 75 4.06 -12.08 -0.56
C GLY A 75 5.26 -12.97 -0.81
N SER A 76 5.93 -12.84 -1.96
CA SER A 76 7.14 -13.61 -2.27
C SER A 76 8.32 -13.26 -1.36
N PHE A 77 8.48 -11.98 -1.02
CA PHE A 77 9.50 -11.59 -0.04
C PHE A 77 9.20 -12.20 1.35
N TYR A 78 7.92 -12.25 1.74
CA TYR A 78 7.49 -12.78 3.02
C TYR A 78 7.71 -14.31 3.15
N SER A 79 7.44 -15.06 2.07
CA SER A 79 7.65 -16.51 2.05
C SER A 79 9.14 -16.89 2.06
N ASP A 80 9.98 -16.12 1.38
CA ASP A 80 11.35 -16.53 1.07
C ASP A 80 12.36 -15.82 1.99
N GLU A 81 12.57 -14.53 1.77
CA GLU A 81 13.61 -13.76 2.46
C GLU A 81 13.27 -13.52 3.93
N PHE A 82 12.03 -13.14 4.23
CA PHE A 82 11.59 -12.86 5.59
C PHE A 82 11.62 -14.13 6.46
N LYS A 83 11.16 -15.27 5.91
CA LYS A 83 11.28 -16.58 6.55
C LYS A 83 12.73 -16.94 6.88
N ARG A 84 13.66 -16.68 5.95
CA ARG A 84 15.09 -16.88 6.17
C ARG A 84 15.61 -16.02 7.32
N MET A 85 15.27 -14.74 7.36
CA MET A 85 15.70 -13.81 8.43
C MET A 85 15.15 -14.20 9.81
N VAL A 86 13.88 -14.64 9.88
CA VAL A 86 13.27 -15.15 11.11
C VAL A 86 13.93 -16.45 11.55
N GLY A 87 14.25 -17.35 10.61
CA GLY A 87 14.93 -18.61 10.88
C GLY A 87 16.37 -18.43 11.38
N SER A 88 17.10 -17.48 10.82
CA SER A 88 18.47 -17.15 11.21
C SER A 88 18.56 -16.18 12.39
N ALA A 89 17.44 -15.68 12.91
CA ALA A 89 17.38 -14.64 13.94
C ALA A 89 18.24 -13.41 13.60
N ASP A 90 18.22 -12.97 12.34
CA ASP A 90 18.95 -11.79 11.90
C ASP A 90 18.23 -10.50 12.34
N TRP A 91 18.49 -10.05 13.56
CA TRP A 91 17.84 -8.89 14.16
C TRP A 91 18.07 -7.59 13.39
N LYS A 92 19.25 -7.43 12.76
CA LYS A 92 19.55 -6.25 11.94
C LYS A 92 18.75 -6.28 10.64
N GLY A 93 18.74 -7.44 9.98
CA GLY A 93 17.92 -7.68 8.79
C GLY A 93 16.44 -7.47 9.07
N LEU A 94 15.92 -7.98 10.18
CA LEU A 94 14.52 -7.80 10.59
C LEU A 94 14.17 -6.34 10.85
N LYS A 95 15.03 -5.61 11.57
CA LYS A 95 14.83 -4.16 11.80
C LYS A 95 14.79 -3.38 10.48
N GLN A 96 15.71 -3.67 9.55
CA GLN A 96 15.75 -3.00 8.25
C GLN A 96 14.57 -3.41 7.36
N ALA A 97 14.16 -4.67 7.40
CA ALA A 97 13.04 -5.21 6.62
C ALA A 97 11.70 -4.59 7.06
N THR A 98 11.55 -4.34 8.36
CA THR A 98 10.32 -3.81 8.99
C THR A 98 10.36 -2.31 9.24
N SER A 99 11.48 -1.63 8.96
CA SER A 99 11.58 -0.19 9.17
C SER A 99 10.63 0.57 8.25
N GLU A 100 9.88 1.50 8.82
CA GLU A 100 9.04 2.40 8.06
C GLU A 100 9.92 3.29 7.14
N PRO A 101 9.52 3.52 5.88
CA PRO A 101 10.31 4.33 4.99
C PRO A 101 10.32 5.79 5.47
N PRO A 102 11.40 6.52 5.19
CA PRO A 102 11.49 7.92 5.57
C PRO A 102 10.32 8.73 5.01
N PRO A 103 9.89 9.80 5.73
CA PRO A 103 8.77 10.63 5.32
C PRO A 103 9.01 11.22 3.93
N LYS A 104 7.93 11.39 3.15
CA LYS A 104 7.97 11.93 1.79
C LYS A 104 8.69 13.27 1.77
N SER A 105 9.80 13.37 1.04
CA SER A 105 10.42 14.66 0.73
C SER A 105 9.64 15.38 -0.38
N LYS A 106 9.87 16.69 -0.57
CA LYS A 106 9.16 17.48 -1.58
C LYS A 106 9.48 17.00 -3.00
N GLU A 107 10.68 16.46 -3.20
CA GLU A 107 11.22 15.93 -4.47
C GLU A 107 10.58 14.59 -4.86
N ASP A 108 10.01 13.86 -3.91
CA ASP A 108 9.30 12.62 -4.18
C ASP A 108 7.88 12.88 -4.68
N ARG A 109 7.29 14.03 -4.37
CA ARG A 109 5.92 14.39 -4.80
C ARG A 109 5.81 14.69 -6.30
N SER A 110 6.93 14.98 -6.97
CA SER A 110 6.95 15.27 -8.42
C SER A 110 7.09 14.03 -9.30
N LYS A 111 7.39 12.85 -8.73
CA LYS A 111 7.50 11.58 -9.48
C LYS A 111 6.12 10.95 -9.65
N MET A 112 5.86 10.27 -10.77
CA MET A 112 4.59 9.59 -11.07
C MET A 112 4.13 8.64 -9.93
N ASP A 113 5.06 7.97 -9.25
CA ASP A 113 4.77 7.07 -8.12
C ASP A 113 4.81 7.75 -6.74
N GLY A 114 4.91 9.08 -6.67
CA GLY A 114 5.09 9.83 -5.42
C GLY A 114 6.35 9.44 -4.65
N GLY A 115 7.40 9.00 -5.38
CA GLY A 115 8.69 8.53 -4.84
C GLY A 115 8.60 7.26 -3.99
N THR A 116 7.49 6.53 -4.06
CA THR A 116 7.25 5.35 -3.21
C THR A 116 8.22 4.20 -3.53
N SER A 117 8.56 3.99 -4.80
CA SER A 117 9.55 3.01 -5.24
C SER A 117 10.96 3.35 -4.77
N ALA A 118 11.39 4.61 -4.90
CA ALA A 118 12.70 5.08 -4.44
C ALA A 118 12.85 5.05 -2.90
N ARG A 119 11.77 5.31 -2.16
CA ARG A 119 11.76 5.21 -0.69
C ARG A 119 11.73 3.76 -0.21
N ALA A 120 10.97 2.91 -0.89
CA ALA A 120 10.94 1.48 -0.60
C ALA A 120 12.23 0.75 -0.99
N ALA A 121 13.06 1.32 -1.87
CA ALA A 121 14.41 0.80 -2.11
C ALA A 121 15.40 1.18 -1.00
N LYS A 122 15.12 2.25 -0.24
CA LYS A 122 15.91 2.70 0.91
C LYS A 122 15.46 2.05 2.22
N ALA A 123 14.17 1.77 2.35
CA ALA A 123 13.59 0.97 3.42
C ALA A 123 13.59 -0.52 3.04
N GLY A 124 13.36 -1.40 4.00
CA GLY A 124 13.12 -2.82 3.70
C GLY A 124 12.08 -3.05 2.61
N GLN A 125 12.27 -4.09 1.81
CA GLN A 125 11.38 -4.47 0.70
C GLN A 125 9.93 -4.73 1.17
N PHE A 126 9.71 -5.02 2.47
CA PHE A 126 8.41 -5.20 3.13
C PHE A 126 8.05 -4.04 4.05
N SER A 127 8.39 -2.82 3.64
CA SER A 127 7.95 -1.61 4.35
C SER A 127 6.43 -1.45 4.26
N ASP A 128 5.79 -1.03 5.37
CA ASP A 128 4.35 -0.73 5.47
C ASP A 128 3.86 0.12 4.29
N ALA A 129 4.66 1.11 3.88
CA ALA A 129 4.32 2.00 2.78
C ALA A 129 4.24 1.35 1.39
N ARG A 130 4.80 0.15 1.18
CA ARG A 130 4.76 -0.52 -0.13
C ARG A 130 3.67 -1.57 -0.20
N VAL A 131 3.69 -2.53 0.72
CA VAL A 131 2.79 -3.70 0.66
C VAL A 131 1.48 -3.39 1.36
N LEU A 132 1.53 -2.90 2.60
CA LEU A 132 0.34 -2.70 3.42
C LEU A 132 -0.50 -1.50 2.95
N VAL A 133 0.15 -0.40 2.53
CA VAL A 133 -0.56 0.70 1.86
C VAL A 133 -1.16 0.26 0.54
N ALA A 134 -0.47 -0.57 -0.26
CA ALA A 134 -1.06 -1.10 -1.49
C ALA A 134 -2.26 -2.00 -1.19
N ALA A 135 -2.18 -2.83 -0.15
CA ALA A 135 -3.29 -3.68 0.30
C ALA A 135 -4.50 -2.87 0.78
N ASP A 136 -4.27 -1.76 1.48
CA ASP A 136 -5.33 -0.86 1.96
C ASP A 136 -6.00 -0.10 0.80
N LEU A 137 -5.20 0.39 -0.15
CA LEU A 137 -5.69 1.04 -1.37
C LEU A 137 -6.46 0.07 -2.26
N PHE A 138 -5.98 -1.18 -2.38
CA PHE A 138 -6.70 -2.22 -3.11
C PHE A 138 -8.00 -2.64 -2.40
N ALA A 139 -8.00 -2.75 -1.07
CA ALA A 139 -9.21 -3.01 -0.30
C ALA A 139 -10.28 -1.92 -0.50
N SER A 140 -9.83 -0.67 -0.59
CA SER A 140 -10.70 0.49 -0.83
C SER A 140 -11.34 0.47 -2.23
N ALA A 141 -10.72 -0.19 -3.21
CA ALA A 141 -11.28 -0.31 -4.56
C ALA A 141 -12.55 -1.18 -4.64
N PHE A 142 -12.82 -2.01 -3.63
CA PHE A 142 -14.04 -2.82 -3.51
C PHE A 142 -15.21 -2.07 -2.84
N SER A 143 -15.03 -0.79 -2.51
CA SER A 143 -16.06 0.05 -1.90
C SER A 143 -16.39 1.20 -2.84
N ASP A 144 -17.65 1.27 -3.29
CA ASP A 144 -18.18 2.45 -3.95
C ASP A 144 -18.65 3.49 -2.90
N SER A 145 -19.96 3.75 -2.82
CA SER A 145 -20.54 4.81 -1.98
C SER A 145 -20.58 4.49 -0.48
N LYS A 146 -20.47 3.20 -0.11
CA LYS A 146 -20.50 2.73 1.28
C LYS A 146 -19.47 1.61 1.46
N ILE A 147 -18.77 1.65 2.59
CA ILE A 147 -17.76 0.64 2.96
C ILE A 147 -18.43 -0.74 3.01
N SER A 148 -18.07 -1.59 2.05
CA SER A 148 -18.59 -2.96 1.94
C SER A 148 -18.07 -3.84 3.10
N ALA A 149 -18.80 -4.91 3.42
CA ALA A 149 -18.34 -5.87 4.42
C ALA A 149 -17.00 -6.51 4.02
N LYS A 150 -16.78 -6.71 2.72
CA LYS A 150 -15.51 -7.18 2.15
C LYS A 150 -14.37 -6.20 2.44
N THR A 151 -14.53 -4.92 2.13
CA THR A 151 -13.51 -3.90 2.42
C THR A 151 -13.15 -3.87 3.91
N LYS A 152 -14.13 -3.97 4.81
CA LYS A 152 -13.88 -4.03 6.26
C LYS A 152 -13.06 -5.26 6.67
N ARG A 153 -13.39 -6.43 6.12
CA ARG A 153 -12.63 -7.67 6.37
C ARG A 153 -11.19 -7.52 5.90
N MET A 154 -10.99 -7.05 4.67
CA MET A 154 -9.65 -6.81 4.11
C MET A 154 -8.85 -5.81 4.96
N GLN A 155 -9.47 -4.70 5.39
CA GLN A 155 -8.83 -3.70 6.24
C GLN A 155 -8.46 -4.24 7.62
N ALA A 156 -9.30 -5.12 8.21
CA ALA A 156 -9.00 -5.79 9.46
C ALA A 156 -7.75 -6.68 9.34
N GLU A 157 -7.66 -7.48 8.28
CA GLU A 157 -6.47 -8.31 8.04
C GLU A 157 -5.21 -7.46 7.79
N VAL A 158 -5.35 -6.31 7.11
CA VAL A 158 -4.22 -5.35 6.96
C VAL A 158 -3.79 -4.77 8.30
N ALA A 159 -4.72 -4.47 9.21
CA ALA A 159 -4.39 -4.03 10.56
C ALA A 159 -3.61 -5.11 11.33
N THR A 160 -4.05 -6.37 11.26
CA THR A 160 -3.32 -7.51 11.86
C THR A 160 -1.91 -7.69 11.27
N MET A 161 -1.75 -7.48 9.96
CA MET A 161 -0.42 -7.47 9.33
C MET A 161 0.46 -6.33 9.88
N ARG A 162 -0.08 -5.12 10.08
CA ARG A 162 0.65 -3.98 10.67
C ARG A 162 1.10 -4.29 12.09
N GLU A 163 0.21 -4.80 12.93
CA GLU A 163 0.52 -5.20 14.31
C GLU A 163 1.64 -6.24 14.35
N SER A 164 1.57 -7.24 13.47
CA SER A 164 2.59 -8.28 13.37
C SER A 164 3.96 -7.70 12.98
N ILE A 165 4.02 -6.80 12.00
CA ILE A 165 5.29 -6.14 11.60
C ILE A 165 5.83 -5.27 12.74
N GLN A 166 4.98 -4.50 13.42
CA GLN A 166 5.37 -3.67 14.55
C GLN A 166 5.91 -4.52 15.70
N GLY A 167 5.26 -5.64 16.03
CA GLY A 167 5.75 -6.60 17.03
C GLY A 167 7.13 -7.15 16.68
N ILE A 168 7.37 -7.50 15.40
CA ILE A 168 8.68 -7.97 14.94
C ILE A 168 9.73 -6.85 15.03
N ASN A 169 9.37 -5.61 14.67
CA ASN A 169 10.29 -4.48 14.75
C ASN A 169 10.70 -4.19 16.20
N LEU A 170 9.74 -4.16 17.13
CA LEU A 170 9.99 -3.97 18.56
C LEU A 170 10.90 -5.08 19.10
N ALA A 171 10.58 -6.34 18.83
CA ALA A 171 11.41 -7.48 19.26
C ALA A 171 12.84 -7.41 18.68
N ALA A 172 12.99 -6.97 17.43
CA ALA A 172 14.31 -6.76 16.82
C ALA A 172 15.09 -5.63 17.49
N ARG A 173 14.44 -4.50 17.83
CA ARG A 173 15.08 -3.38 18.55
C ARG A 173 15.47 -3.75 19.98
N GLU A 174 14.65 -4.57 20.65
CA GLU A 174 14.98 -5.15 21.96
C GLU A 174 16.18 -6.08 21.90
N ALA A 175 16.25 -6.95 20.90
CA ALA A 175 17.37 -7.86 20.70
C ALA A 175 18.69 -7.09 20.48
N LEU A 176 18.63 -6.00 19.72
CA LEU A 176 19.75 -5.10 19.45
C LEU A 176 20.12 -4.20 20.64
N GLY A 177 19.28 -4.15 21.69
CA GLY A 177 19.51 -3.33 22.87
C GLY A 177 19.24 -1.83 22.67
N GLU A 178 18.49 -1.48 21.62
CA GLU A 178 18.13 -0.09 21.33
C GLU A 178 16.87 0.36 22.10
N GLU A 179 15.99 -0.57 22.43
CA GLU A 179 14.84 -0.34 23.31
C GLU A 179 14.80 -1.44 24.36
N ILE A 180 14.69 -1.06 25.64
CA ILE A 180 14.37 -2.01 26.70
C ILE A 180 12.86 -1.96 26.84
N SER A 181 12.14 -2.99 26.36
CA SER A 181 10.71 -3.12 26.64
C SER A 181 10.49 -3.12 28.15
N GLY A 182 9.92 -2.02 28.64
CA GLY A 182 9.91 -1.68 30.06
C GLY A 182 10.38 -0.26 30.36
N GLY A 183 10.18 0.68 29.43
CA GLY A 183 10.38 2.12 29.63
C GLY A 183 9.42 2.74 30.65
N GLY A 184 9.53 2.31 31.90
CA GLY A 184 9.25 3.17 33.05
C GLY A 184 10.46 4.08 33.25
N PHE A 185 10.19 5.35 33.52
CA PHE A 185 11.09 6.52 33.63
C PHE A 185 12.32 6.40 34.57
N LEU A 186 12.64 5.21 35.09
CA LEU A 186 13.77 4.94 35.97
C LEU A 186 14.48 3.66 35.49
N GLY A 187 15.48 3.82 34.60
CA GLY A 187 16.21 2.77 33.90
C GLY A 187 17.06 1.80 34.76
N PHE A 188 16.48 1.21 35.80
CA PHE A 188 17.08 0.17 36.64
C PHE A 188 15.99 -0.83 37.04
N GLY A 189 15.76 -1.90 36.25
CA GLY A 189 15.04 -3.05 36.81
C GLY A 189 14.31 -3.99 35.86
N ALA A 190 13.96 -3.58 34.64
CA ALA A 190 13.35 -4.52 33.69
C ALA A 190 14.42 -5.50 33.17
N LYS A 191 14.31 -6.77 33.55
CA LYS A 191 15.20 -7.83 33.05
C LYS A 191 15.10 -7.86 31.53
N LYS A 192 16.25 -7.74 30.84
CA LYS A 192 16.34 -7.93 29.39
C LYS A 192 15.73 -9.30 29.05
N ARG A 193 14.76 -9.33 28.14
CA ARG A 193 14.17 -10.59 27.67
C ARG A 193 15.24 -11.47 27.07
N SER A 194 15.13 -12.79 27.25
CA SER A 194 16.09 -13.70 26.67
C SER A 194 15.98 -13.68 25.13
N PRO A 195 17.09 -13.81 24.38
CA PRO A 195 17.03 -13.91 22.92
C PRO A 195 16.13 -15.04 22.42
N SER A 196 16.00 -16.12 23.21
CA SER A 196 15.12 -17.24 22.89
C SER A 196 13.64 -16.86 22.97
N ASP A 197 13.26 -15.98 23.90
CA ASP A 197 11.87 -15.55 24.02
C ASP A 197 11.51 -14.57 22.91
N LEU A 198 12.42 -13.65 22.57
CA LEU A 198 12.25 -12.75 21.43
C LEU A 198 12.12 -13.51 20.12
N ALA A 199 12.89 -14.59 19.93
CA ALA A 199 12.79 -15.42 18.74
C ALA A 199 11.44 -16.17 18.66
N LYS A 200 10.86 -16.57 19.79
CA LYS A 200 9.52 -17.18 19.82
C LYS A 200 8.45 -16.16 19.45
N ASP A 201 8.52 -14.96 20.00
CA ASP A 201 7.58 -13.88 19.70
C ASP A 201 7.65 -13.48 18.22
N VAL A 202 8.84 -13.32 17.66
CA VAL A 202 9.01 -13.01 16.23
C VAL A 202 8.42 -14.12 15.36
N ARG A 203 8.58 -15.40 15.73
CA ARG A 203 7.94 -16.51 15.00
C ARG A 203 6.41 -16.47 15.13
N ALA A 204 5.88 -16.12 16.30
CA ALA A 204 4.45 -15.99 16.52
C ALA A 204 3.87 -14.87 15.64
N PHE A 205 4.48 -13.69 15.65
CA PHE A 205 4.10 -12.58 14.77
C PHE A 205 4.28 -12.91 13.29
N TYR A 206 5.30 -13.67 12.92
CA TYR A 206 5.48 -14.15 11.55
C TYR A 206 4.34 -15.08 11.11
N MET A 207 3.92 -16.02 11.96
CA MET A 207 2.80 -16.90 11.63
C MET A 207 1.48 -16.12 11.57
N GLN A 208 1.26 -15.19 12.52
CA GLN A 208 0.08 -14.33 12.55
C GLN A 208 -0.02 -13.44 11.31
N GLY A 209 1.09 -12.78 10.93
CA GLY A 209 1.16 -11.95 9.73
C GLY A 209 0.95 -12.75 8.44
N GLY A 210 1.53 -13.95 8.35
CA GLY A 210 1.33 -14.85 7.22
C GLY A 210 -0.11 -15.34 7.09
N GLN A 211 -0.76 -15.68 8.22
CA GLN A 211 -2.16 -16.07 8.24
C GLN A 211 -3.08 -14.89 7.84
N ALA A 212 -2.83 -13.70 8.38
CA ALA A 212 -3.58 -12.50 8.03
C ALA A 212 -3.43 -12.16 6.54
N TYR A 213 -2.22 -12.31 5.98
CA TYR A 213 -2.00 -12.16 4.53
C TYR A 213 -2.85 -13.16 3.74
N ASN A 214 -2.83 -14.45 4.10
CA ASN A 214 -3.63 -15.46 3.42
C ASN A 214 -5.14 -15.22 3.52
N ASN A 215 -5.62 -14.75 4.68
CA ASN A 215 -7.01 -14.35 4.86
C ASN A 215 -7.37 -13.13 4.01
N TYR A 216 -6.48 -12.13 3.93
CA TYR A 216 -6.62 -10.98 3.06
C TYR A 216 -6.73 -11.40 1.59
N ILE A 217 -5.86 -12.31 1.13
CA ILE A 217 -5.87 -12.86 -0.22
C ILE A 217 -7.15 -13.66 -0.49
N ALA A 218 -7.61 -14.47 0.47
CA ALA A 218 -8.88 -15.18 0.36
C ALA A 218 -10.05 -14.21 0.19
N ALA A 219 -10.12 -13.17 1.02
CA ALA A 219 -11.16 -12.14 0.92
C ALA A 219 -11.06 -11.34 -0.40
N ALA A 220 -9.85 -11.03 -0.86
CA ALA A 220 -9.64 -10.34 -2.13
C ALA A 220 -10.14 -11.17 -3.31
N ASN A 221 -9.76 -12.46 -3.34
CA ASN A 221 -10.11 -13.45 -4.38
C ASN A 221 -11.59 -13.84 -4.39
N ASP A 222 -12.30 -13.69 -3.27
CA ASP A 222 -13.75 -13.83 -3.21
C ASP A 222 -14.39 -12.74 -4.09
N GLU A 223 -15.24 -13.08 -5.07
CA GLU A 223 -15.85 -12.13 -6.02
C GLU A 223 -14.89 -11.42 -7.03
N LEU A 224 -13.63 -11.86 -7.15
CA LEU A 224 -12.75 -11.38 -8.22
C LEU A 224 -13.31 -11.86 -9.59
N PRO A 225 -13.46 -10.97 -10.60
CA PRO A 225 -13.87 -11.38 -11.94
C PRO A 225 -12.98 -12.51 -12.49
N LEU A 226 -13.56 -13.49 -13.19
CA LEU A 226 -12.83 -14.61 -13.80
C LEU A 226 -11.74 -14.18 -14.80
N SER A 227 -11.77 -12.91 -15.23
CA SER A 227 -10.77 -12.30 -16.11
C SER A 227 -9.48 -11.88 -15.40
N LEU A 228 -9.49 -11.78 -14.07
CA LEU A 228 -8.33 -11.37 -13.28
C LEU A 228 -7.70 -12.59 -12.61
N ASP A 229 -6.38 -12.65 -12.63
CA ASP A 229 -5.64 -13.73 -11.98
C ASP A 229 -5.85 -13.71 -10.47
N LYS A 230 -5.94 -14.91 -9.87
CA LYS A 230 -6.02 -15.02 -8.41
C LYS A 230 -4.67 -14.70 -7.80
N LEU A 231 -4.69 -13.94 -6.72
CA LEU A 231 -3.49 -13.65 -5.96
C LEU A 231 -2.96 -14.93 -5.28
N PRO A 232 -1.64 -15.17 -5.26
CA PRO A 232 -1.05 -16.36 -4.69
C PRO A 232 -1.11 -16.34 -3.15
N TYR A 233 -1.35 -17.51 -2.57
CA TYR A 233 -1.22 -17.73 -1.13
C TYR A 233 0.23 -17.99 -0.74
N ILE A 234 0.60 -17.58 0.47
CA ILE A 234 1.87 -17.93 1.08
C ILE A 234 1.76 -19.37 1.63
N LYS A 235 2.73 -20.21 1.26
CA LYS A 235 2.84 -21.61 1.68
C LYS A 235 3.70 -21.79 2.94
#